data_AF-A0A7U9SIJ9-F1
#
_entry.id   AF-A0A7U9SIJ9-F1
#
_cell.length_a   1.000
_cell.length_b   1.000
_cell.length_c   1.000
_cell.angle_alpha   90.00
_cell.angle_beta   90.00
_cell.angle_gamma   90.00
#
_symmetry.space_group_name_H-M   'P 1'
#
loop_
_entity.id
_entity.type
_entity.pdbx_description
1 polymer ?
#
loop_
_entity_poly.entity_id
_entity_poly.type
_entity_poly.pdbx_seq_one_letter_code
_entity_poly.pdbx_strand_id
1 'polypeptide(L)'
;MKEEVDKDHTLLKGVLELKQLELDQQIRELSERKQAIELLKKKFENGGIELSSFQVGIKSIPKMKVASLKASISTYSTQAGLWAELLDYLNKCRIRTGNERYTIYYDSIYKDDDIQVEILKRVMASFPETERIKCKTQEAYEEAACLLHTGEHESVMDSYEAILTWIEENNYEIIGNIREEFHMDDYMTDDPKEFVTEIQIPVRKRGGKQDEDHRPDKGDQ
;
A
#
# COMPACT_ATOMS: atom_id res chain seq x y z
N MET A 1 -52.20 28.79 -5.18
CA MET A 1 -52.54 27.56 -5.93
C MET A 1 -51.67 27.31 -7.17
N LYS A 2 -51.75 28.07 -8.28
CA LYS A 2 -50.87 27.81 -9.46
C LYS A 2 -49.37 28.05 -9.19
N GLU A 3 -49.02 29.08 -8.42
CA GLU A 3 -47.62 29.38 -8.04
C GLU A 3 -47.04 28.44 -6.96
N GLU A 4 -47.89 27.78 -6.19
CA GLU A 4 -47.48 26.81 -5.15
C GLU A 4 -47.11 25.46 -5.78
N VAL A 5 -47.94 24.98 -6.71
CA VAL A 5 -47.70 23.72 -7.44
C VAL A 5 -46.43 23.78 -8.30
N ASP A 6 -46.11 24.96 -8.86
CA ASP A 6 -44.90 25.17 -9.68
C ASP A 6 -43.60 25.19 -8.83
N LYS A 7 -43.68 25.72 -7.60
CA LYS A 7 -42.59 25.65 -6.61
C LYS A 7 -42.36 24.22 -6.13
N ASP A 8 -43.42 23.46 -5.85
CA ASP A 8 -43.32 22.06 -5.41
C ASP A 8 -42.73 21.16 -6.51
N HIS A 9 -43.10 21.37 -7.77
CA HIS A 9 -42.51 20.67 -8.92
C HIS A 9 -41.02 20.98 -9.09
N THR A 10 -40.63 22.25 -8.93
CA THR A 10 -39.22 22.68 -9.01
C THR A 10 -38.40 22.09 -7.86
N LEU A 11 -38.95 22.07 -6.65
CA LEU A 11 -38.31 21.48 -5.47
C LEU A 11 -38.13 19.96 -5.64
N LEU A 12 -39.16 19.25 -6.10
CA LEU A 12 -39.10 17.81 -6.35
C LEU A 12 -38.07 17.48 -7.43
N LYS A 13 -38.00 18.27 -8.51
CA LYS A 13 -36.98 18.09 -9.55
C LYS A 13 -35.57 18.23 -8.99
N GLY A 14 -35.31 19.24 -8.16
CA GLY A 14 -34.02 19.41 -7.50
C GLY A 14 -33.65 18.24 -6.57
N VAL A 15 -34.61 17.71 -5.81
CA VAL A 15 -34.40 16.53 -4.96
C VAL A 15 -34.07 15.29 -5.79
N LEU A 16 -34.75 15.10 -6.93
CA LEU A 16 -34.48 13.99 -7.84
C LEU A 16 -33.11 14.12 -8.52
N GLU A 17 -32.71 15.33 -8.93
CA GLU A 17 -31.37 15.61 -9.49
C GLU A 17 -30.26 15.34 -8.46
N LEU A 18 -30.46 15.73 -7.20
CA LEU A 18 -29.53 15.40 -6.11
C LEU A 18 -29.44 13.89 -5.88
N LYS A 19 -30.57 13.17 -5.91
CA LYS A 19 -30.58 11.71 -5.80
C LYS A 19 -29.90 11.03 -6.98
N GLN A 20 -30.05 11.55 -8.19
CA GLN A 20 -29.30 11.06 -9.35
C GLN A 20 -27.80 11.24 -9.17
N LEU A 21 -27.36 12.43 -8.71
CA LEU A 21 -25.94 12.70 -8.48
C LEU A 21 -25.33 11.77 -7.41
N GLU A 22 -26.08 11.52 -6.33
CA GLU A 22 -25.70 10.58 -5.27
C GLU A 22 -25.56 9.14 -5.80
N LEU A 23 -26.55 8.67 -6.57
CA LEU A 23 -26.49 7.34 -7.19
C LEU A 23 -25.35 7.21 -8.19
N ASP A 24 -25.09 8.25 -8.99
CA ASP A 24 -23.97 8.27 -9.93
C ASP A 24 -22.61 8.23 -9.20
N GLN A 25 -22.52 8.84 -8.01
CA GLN A 25 -21.34 8.74 -7.16
C GLN A 25 -21.14 7.32 -6.63
N GLN A 26 -22.20 6.68 -6.12
CA GLN A 26 -22.13 5.29 -5.66
C GLN A 26 -21.75 4.32 -6.79
N ILE A 27 -22.29 4.53 -8.00
CA ILE A 27 -21.94 3.72 -9.18
C ILE A 27 -20.45 3.86 -9.51
N ARG A 28 -19.90 5.09 -9.47
CA ARG A 28 -18.46 5.31 -9.72
C ARG A 28 -17.61 4.58 -8.69
N GLU A 29 -17.92 4.75 -7.42
CA GLU A 29 -17.18 4.12 -6.32
C GLU A 29 -17.22 2.59 -6.40
N LEU A 30 -18.41 2.00 -6.58
CA LEU A 30 -18.55 0.55 -6.73
C LEU A 30 -17.85 0.02 -7.99
N SER A 31 -17.83 0.80 -9.08
CA SER A 31 -17.13 0.40 -10.30
C SER A 31 -15.61 0.40 -10.12
N GLU A 32 -15.07 1.38 -9.38
CA GLU A 32 -13.65 1.44 -9.02
C GLU A 32 -13.26 0.24 -8.13
N ARG A 33 -14.06 -0.05 -7.10
CA ARG A 33 -13.87 -1.24 -6.25
C ARG A 33 -13.88 -2.52 -7.07
N LYS A 34 -14.87 -2.69 -7.95
CA LYS A 34 -14.96 -3.86 -8.85
C LYS A 34 -13.73 -3.99 -9.75
N GLN A 35 -13.25 -2.87 -10.32
CA GLN A 35 -12.07 -2.90 -11.19
C GLN A 35 -10.81 -3.29 -10.41
N ALA A 36 -10.66 -2.84 -9.17
CA ALA A 36 -9.56 -3.25 -8.31
C ALA A 36 -9.63 -4.76 -7.99
N ILE A 37 -10.81 -5.32 -7.68
CA ILE A 37 -11.00 -6.78 -7.49
C ILE A 37 -10.56 -7.57 -8.73
N GLU A 38 -10.99 -7.14 -9.93
CA GLU A 38 -10.61 -7.83 -11.17
C GLU A 38 -9.10 -7.77 -11.45
N LEU A 39 -8.44 -6.68 -11.05
CA LEU A 39 -6.99 -6.55 -11.17
C LEU A 39 -6.25 -7.43 -10.15
N LEU A 40 -6.77 -7.56 -8.93
CA LEU A 40 -6.24 -8.49 -7.93
C LEU A 40 -6.37 -9.94 -8.41
N LYS A 41 -7.55 -10.34 -8.90
CA LYS A 41 -7.78 -11.68 -9.46
C LYS A 41 -6.76 -12.03 -10.55
N LYS A 42 -6.51 -11.10 -11.48
CA LYS A 42 -5.47 -11.29 -12.51
C LYS A 42 -4.06 -11.42 -11.92
N LYS A 43 -3.74 -10.71 -10.84
CA LYS A 43 -2.44 -10.87 -10.15
C LYS A 43 -2.30 -12.26 -9.50
N PHE A 44 -3.38 -12.79 -8.92
CA PHE A 44 -3.42 -14.16 -8.40
C PHE A 44 -3.24 -15.20 -9.51
N GLU A 45 -3.98 -15.10 -10.60
CA GLU A 45 -3.93 -16.04 -11.73
C GLU A 45 -2.55 -16.08 -12.41
N ASN A 46 -1.82 -14.96 -12.44
CA ASN A 46 -0.48 -14.87 -13.01
C ASN A 46 0.65 -15.29 -12.04
N GLY A 47 0.33 -15.88 -10.89
CA GLY A 47 1.31 -16.34 -9.90
C GLY A 47 2.02 -15.21 -9.14
N GLY A 48 1.48 -13.99 -9.16
CA GLY A 48 2.07 -12.85 -8.47
C GLY A 48 1.79 -12.82 -6.96
N ILE A 49 0.85 -13.64 -6.47
CA ILE A 49 0.33 -13.61 -5.10
C ILE A 49 0.01 -15.07 -4.69
N GLU A 50 0.80 -15.65 -3.78
CA GLU A 50 0.59 -17.01 -3.25
C GLU A 50 -0.04 -16.93 -1.85
N LEU A 51 -1.23 -17.49 -1.67
CA LEU A 51 -1.95 -17.50 -0.38
C LEU A 51 -1.60 -18.76 0.39
N SER A 52 -0.47 -18.76 1.06
CA SER A 52 -0.22 -19.69 2.15
C SER A 52 0.21 -18.91 3.38
N SER A 53 -0.26 -19.33 4.55
CA SER A 53 0.06 -18.67 5.81
C SER A 53 1.58 -18.65 5.97
N PHE A 54 2.14 -17.44 5.89
CA PHE A 54 3.55 -17.12 6.08
C PHE A 54 4.53 -17.60 5.01
N GLN A 55 4.12 -17.72 3.75
CA GLN A 55 5.11 -17.90 2.68
C GLN A 55 5.72 -16.57 2.27
N VAL A 56 7.04 -16.48 2.47
CA VAL A 56 7.85 -15.34 2.02
C VAL A 56 8.36 -15.61 0.62
N GLY A 57 8.11 -14.66 -0.29
CA GLY A 57 8.66 -14.66 -1.65
C GLY A 57 9.64 -13.50 -1.84
N ILE A 58 10.55 -13.62 -2.82
CA ILE A 58 11.39 -12.50 -3.26
C ILE A 58 10.76 -11.87 -4.51
N LYS A 59 10.55 -10.55 -4.47
CA LYS A 59 10.03 -9.77 -5.60
C LYS A 59 10.88 -8.52 -5.83
N SER A 60 10.95 -8.06 -7.09
CA SER A 60 11.51 -6.75 -7.41
C SER A 60 10.46 -5.65 -7.24
N ILE A 61 10.83 -4.51 -6.66
CA ILE A 61 9.98 -3.32 -6.57
C ILE A 61 10.39 -2.35 -7.68
N PRO A 62 9.47 -2.01 -8.61
CA PRO A 62 9.81 -1.12 -9.71
C PRO A 62 9.90 0.33 -9.25
N LYS A 63 10.76 1.09 -9.93
CA LYS A 63 10.79 2.55 -9.82
C LYS A 63 9.43 3.15 -10.21
N MET A 64 8.89 4.03 -9.39
CA MET A 64 7.56 4.61 -9.65
C MET A 64 7.45 6.06 -9.17
N LYS A 65 6.62 6.85 -9.87
CA LYS A 65 6.25 8.20 -9.44
C LYS A 65 5.07 8.11 -8.49
N VAL A 66 5.15 8.84 -7.38
CA VAL A 66 4.17 8.79 -6.30
C VAL A 66 3.81 10.18 -5.81
N ALA A 67 2.57 10.32 -5.35
CA ALA A 67 2.19 11.34 -4.41
C ALA A 67 2.52 10.85 -3.00
N SER A 68 3.13 11.71 -2.20
CA SER A 68 3.66 11.37 -0.89
C SER A 68 3.17 12.36 0.16
N LEU A 69 2.75 11.83 1.32
CA LEU A 69 2.38 12.61 2.49
C LEU A 69 3.04 11.98 3.72
N LYS A 70 3.90 12.76 4.41
CA LYS A 70 4.57 12.35 5.64
C LYS A 70 3.77 12.79 6.87
N ALA A 71 3.68 11.94 7.86
CA ALA A 71 3.00 12.25 9.13
C ALA A 71 3.59 11.44 10.28
N SER A 72 3.30 11.88 11.49
CA SER A 72 3.42 11.04 12.68
C SER A 72 2.04 10.51 13.05
N ILE A 73 1.96 9.23 13.38
CA ILE A 73 0.73 8.58 13.82
C ILE A 73 0.92 7.94 15.19
N SER A 74 -0.13 7.99 16.03
CA SER A 74 -0.18 7.25 17.30
C SER A 74 -0.82 5.87 17.12
N THR A 75 -1.70 5.69 16.13
CA THR A 75 -2.34 4.41 15.83
C THR A 75 -2.50 4.21 14.32
N TYR A 76 -2.52 2.95 13.88
CA TYR A 76 -2.77 2.57 12.47
C TYR A 76 -4.07 3.18 11.92
N SER A 77 -5.12 3.27 12.75
CA SER A 77 -6.42 3.85 12.36
C SER A 77 -6.35 5.32 11.94
N THR A 78 -5.32 6.07 12.35
CA THR A 78 -5.16 7.47 11.90
C THR A 78 -4.70 7.60 10.45
N GLN A 79 -4.21 6.51 9.82
CA GLN A 79 -3.84 6.53 8.41
C GLN A 79 -5.03 6.82 7.49
N ALA A 80 -6.26 6.43 7.88
CA ALA A 80 -7.46 6.69 7.07
C ALA A 80 -7.65 8.19 6.76
N GLY A 81 -7.38 9.05 7.75
CA GLY A 81 -7.44 10.50 7.58
C GLY A 81 -6.37 11.04 6.63
N LEU A 82 -5.15 10.48 6.69
CA LEU A 82 -4.07 10.84 5.78
C LEU A 82 -4.39 10.44 4.33
N TRP A 83 -4.94 9.23 4.14
CA TRP A 83 -5.39 8.75 2.84
C TRP A 83 -6.51 9.62 2.27
N ALA A 84 -7.49 9.99 3.09
CA ALA A 84 -8.55 10.91 2.69
C ALA A 84 -8.00 12.27 2.23
N GLU A 85 -7.06 12.87 2.99
CA GLU A 85 -6.38 14.13 2.62
C GLU A 85 -5.68 14.02 1.26
N LEU A 86 -4.88 12.95 1.08
CA LEU A 86 -4.11 12.72 -0.14
C LEU A 86 -5.01 12.48 -1.36
N LEU A 87 -6.02 11.63 -1.23
CA LEU A 87 -6.92 11.25 -2.32
C LEU A 87 -7.83 12.41 -2.73
N ASP A 88 -8.37 13.18 -1.78
CA ASP A 88 -9.14 14.39 -2.07
C ASP A 88 -8.31 15.41 -2.86
N TYR A 89 -7.05 15.62 -2.47
CA TYR A 89 -6.15 16.49 -3.20
C TYR A 89 -5.89 16.02 -4.64
N LEU A 90 -5.55 14.74 -4.83
CA LEU A 90 -5.30 14.17 -6.17
C LEU A 90 -6.55 14.25 -7.06
N ASN A 91 -7.73 14.03 -6.49
CA ASN A 91 -9.01 14.15 -7.18
C ASN A 91 -9.29 15.60 -7.61
N LYS A 92 -9.06 16.59 -6.72
CA LYS A 92 -9.18 18.02 -7.05
C LYS A 92 -8.25 18.43 -8.19
N CYS A 93 -7.04 17.89 -8.21
CA CYS A 93 -6.07 18.10 -9.28
C CYS A 93 -6.33 17.24 -10.53
N ARG A 94 -7.33 16.34 -10.52
CA ARG A 94 -7.67 15.41 -11.60
C ARG A 94 -6.48 14.56 -12.07
N ILE A 95 -5.65 14.13 -11.12
CA ILE A 95 -4.45 13.34 -11.40
C ILE A 95 -4.84 11.89 -11.66
N ARG A 96 -4.33 11.32 -12.75
CA ARG A 96 -4.44 9.89 -13.01
C ARG A 96 -3.56 9.12 -12.04
N THR A 97 -4.17 8.27 -11.23
CA THR A 97 -3.48 7.42 -10.24
C THR A 97 -3.37 5.98 -10.71
N GLY A 98 -2.39 5.26 -10.17
CA GLY A 98 -2.31 3.80 -10.24
C GLY A 98 -3.01 3.14 -9.06
N ASN A 99 -3.01 1.82 -9.03
CA ASN A 99 -3.62 1.07 -7.94
C ASN A 99 -2.73 1.05 -6.70
N GLU A 100 -1.42 1.01 -6.91
CA GLU A 100 -0.42 0.86 -5.87
C GLU A 100 -0.53 1.99 -4.86
N ARG A 101 -0.72 1.56 -3.61
CA ARG A 101 -0.76 2.40 -2.42
C ARG A 101 0.01 1.67 -1.34
N TYR A 102 0.90 2.37 -0.66
CA TYR A 102 1.67 1.77 0.42
C TYR A 102 2.06 2.79 1.46
N THR A 103 2.29 2.30 2.67
CA THR A 103 2.84 3.06 3.78
C THR A 103 4.29 2.62 4.00
N ILE A 104 5.20 3.59 4.10
CA ILE A 104 6.57 3.37 4.57
C ILE A 104 6.60 3.72 6.05
N TYR A 105 7.13 2.81 6.87
CA TYR A 105 7.39 3.04 8.29
C TYR A 105 8.88 3.38 8.48
N TYR A 106 9.16 4.55 9.06
CA TYR A 106 10.53 5.03 9.29
C TYR A 106 11.06 4.69 10.68
N ASP A 107 10.16 4.46 11.63
CA ASP A 107 10.48 3.99 12.97
C ASP A 107 10.26 2.48 13.10
N SER A 108 10.69 1.93 14.24
CA SER A 108 10.34 0.57 14.63
C SER A 108 8.82 0.39 14.66
N ILE A 109 8.33 -0.68 14.04
CA ILE A 109 6.93 -1.12 14.12
C ILE A 109 6.48 -1.46 15.55
N TYR A 110 7.43 -1.59 16.49
CA TYR A 110 7.19 -1.86 17.91
C TYR A 110 7.10 -0.59 18.77
N LYS A 111 7.07 0.60 18.17
CA LYS A 111 6.93 1.86 18.91
C LYS A 111 5.44 2.13 19.15
N ASP A 112 5.05 2.30 20.40
CA ASP A 112 3.63 2.47 20.77
C ASP A 112 3.08 3.87 20.45
N ASP A 113 3.92 4.89 20.27
CA ASP A 113 3.51 6.27 20.00
C ASP A 113 4.47 7.01 19.05
N ASP A 114 3.96 8.00 18.32
CA ASP A 114 4.72 8.90 17.43
C ASP A 114 5.50 8.15 16.33
N ILE A 115 4.82 7.22 15.65
CA ILE A 115 5.39 6.44 14.55
C ILE A 115 5.48 7.33 13.31
N GLN A 116 6.70 7.57 12.82
CA GLN A 116 6.90 8.31 11.58
C GLN A 116 6.54 7.45 10.37
N VAL A 117 5.55 7.89 9.60
CA VAL A 117 5.07 7.22 8.40
C VAL A 117 5.07 8.14 7.18
N GLU A 118 5.12 7.52 6.00
CA GLU A 118 4.83 8.19 4.74
C GLU A 118 3.85 7.33 3.95
N ILE A 119 2.69 7.89 3.62
CA ILE A 119 1.74 7.25 2.72
C ILE A 119 2.06 7.64 1.28
N LEU A 120 1.96 6.69 0.36
CA LEU A 120 2.35 6.88 -1.04
C LEU A 120 1.29 6.32 -1.98
N LYS A 121 0.78 7.17 -2.88
CA LYS A 121 -0.13 6.76 -3.96
C LYS A 121 0.59 6.87 -5.30
N ARG A 122 0.58 5.81 -6.12
CA ARG A 122 1.15 5.88 -7.47
C ARG A 122 0.41 6.91 -8.32
N VAL A 123 1.16 7.76 -9.02
CA VAL A 123 0.65 8.75 -9.98
C VAL A 123 1.27 8.55 -11.34
N MET A 124 0.49 8.83 -12.39
CA MET A 124 0.93 8.68 -13.79
C MET A 124 1.59 9.95 -14.35
N ALA A 125 1.44 11.08 -13.65
CA ALA A 125 2.00 12.38 -14.05
C ALA A 125 2.40 13.20 -12.82
N SER A 126 3.23 14.22 -13.04
CA SER A 126 3.53 15.22 -12.00
C SER A 126 2.33 16.13 -11.76
N PHE A 127 2.26 16.71 -10.56
CA PHE A 127 1.18 17.59 -10.12
C PHE A 127 1.76 18.75 -9.30
N PRO A 128 1.03 19.87 -9.13
CA PRO A 128 1.48 20.97 -8.27
C PRO A 128 1.70 20.46 -6.85
N GLU A 129 2.86 20.70 -6.24
CA GLU A 129 3.07 20.27 -4.86
C GLU A 129 2.44 21.23 -3.86
N THR A 130 2.17 20.74 -2.66
CA THR A 130 1.84 21.58 -1.50
C THR A 130 2.95 21.49 -0.46
N GLU A 131 2.82 22.19 0.67
CA GLU A 131 3.73 22.02 1.81
C GLU A 131 3.73 20.57 2.32
N ARG A 132 2.57 19.91 2.35
CA ARG A 132 2.38 18.56 2.91
C ARG A 132 2.47 17.43 1.87
N ILE A 133 1.99 17.67 0.64
CA ILE A 133 1.87 16.67 -0.41
C ILE A 133 2.93 16.92 -1.48
N LYS A 134 3.81 15.95 -1.68
CA LYS A 134 4.95 16.03 -2.59
C LYS A 134 4.85 15.02 -3.73
N CYS A 135 5.35 15.36 -4.90
CA CYS A 135 5.47 14.48 -6.05
C CYS A 135 6.90 13.92 -6.10
N LYS A 136 7.06 12.66 -5.71
CA LYS A 136 8.38 12.03 -5.56
C LYS A 136 8.55 10.88 -6.53
N THR A 137 9.81 10.53 -6.74
CA THR A 137 10.17 9.28 -7.38
C THR A 137 10.64 8.31 -6.30
N GLN A 138 9.98 7.16 -6.21
CA GLN A 138 10.42 6.04 -5.39
C GLN A 138 11.36 5.18 -6.21
N GLU A 139 12.55 4.97 -5.68
CA GLU A 139 13.58 4.18 -6.35
C GLU A 139 13.25 2.69 -6.33
N ALA A 140 13.82 1.97 -7.28
CA ALA A 140 13.62 0.54 -7.38
C ALA A 140 14.40 -0.21 -6.29
N TYR A 141 13.88 -1.35 -5.89
CA TYR A 141 14.64 -2.38 -5.17
C TYR A 141 14.67 -3.64 -6.02
N GLU A 142 15.87 -4.19 -6.23
CA GLU A 142 16.04 -5.44 -6.98
C GLU A 142 15.38 -6.61 -6.27
N GLU A 143 15.54 -6.67 -4.94
CA GLU A 143 14.98 -7.71 -4.09
C GLU A 143 14.26 -7.10 -2.89
N ALA A 144 13.05 -7.57 -2.66
CA ALA A 144 12.31 -7.40 -1.43
C ALA A 144 11.73 -8.74 -1.00
N ALA A 145 11.88 -9.05 0.28
CA ALA A 145 11.12 -10.11 0.91
C ALA A 145 9.67 -9.62 1.02
N CYS A 146 8.74 -10.41 0.51
CA CYS A 146 7.33 -10.10 0.43
C CYS A 146 6.52 -11.21 1.11
N LEU A 147 5.64 -10.82 2.02
CA LEU A 147 4.70 -11.74 2.68
C LEU A 147 3.30 -11.13 2.66
N LEU A 148 2.31 -11.95 2.32
CA LEU A 148 0.91 -11.53 2.29
C LEU A 148 0.26 -11.84 3.63
N HIS A 149 -0.21 -10.79 4.27
CA HIS A 149 -1.04 -10.85 5.46
C HIS A 149 -2.51 -10.73 5.05
N THR A 150 -3.32 -11.72 5.45
CA THR A 150 -4.77 -11.68 5.32
C THR A 150 -5.38 -11.65 6.69
N GLY A 151 -6.17 -10.61 6.98
CA GLY A 151 -6.87 -10.47 8.25
C GLY A 151 -6.69 -9.12 8.92
N GLU A 152 -7.12 -9.09 10.18
CA GLU A 152 -7.14 -7.90 11.02
C GLU A 152 -5.72 -7.43 11.36
N HIS A 153 -5.53 -6.11 11.49
CA HIS A 153 -4.23 -5.53 11.81
C HIS A 153 -3.61 -6.08 13.12
N GLU A 154 -4.40 -6.58 14.06
CA GLU A 154 -3.89 -7.15 15.32
C GLU A 154 -3.03 -8.41 15.09
N SER A 155 -3.29 -9.18 14.03
CA SER A 155 -2.50 -10.38 13.70
C SER A 155 -1.34 -10.10 12.72
N VAL A 156 -1.08 -8.83 12.38
CA VAL A 156 0.04 -8.46 11.50
C VAL A 156 1.40 -8.75 12.15
N MET A 157 1.47 -8.76 13.49
CA MET A 157 2.73 -8.99 14.23
C MET A 157 3.31 -10.39 13.98
N ASP A 158 2.46 -11.42 13.91
CA ASP A 158 2.89 -12.78 13.55
C ASP A 158 3.49 -12.81 12.13
N SER A 159 2.96 -11.97 11.24
CA SER A 159 3.45 -11.84 9.86
C SER A 159 4.80 -11.15 9.79
N TYR A 160 5.03 -10.15 10.65
CA TYR A 160 6.33 -9.52 10.85
C TYR A 160 7.37 -10.48 11.42
N GLU A 161 7.02 -11.26 12.43
CA GLU A 161 7.93 -12.26 13.00
C GLU A 161 8.33 -13.30 11.94
N ALA A 162 7.37 -13.80 11.16
CA ALA A 162 7.63 -14.77 10.11
C ALA A 162 8.57 -14.24 9.02
N ILE A 163 8.33 -13.03 8.49
CA ILE A 163 9.17 -12.47 7.43
C ILE A 163 10.58 -12.13 7.93
N LEU A 164 10.72 -11.60 9.15
CA LEU A 164 12.02 -11.27 9.73
C LEU A 164 12.83 -12.54 10.01
N THR A 165 12.20 -13.58 10.53
CA THR A 165 12.83 -14.90 10.74
C THR A 165 13.32 -15.48 9.42
N TRP A 166 12.46 -15.47 8.40
CA TRP A 166 12.82 -15.97 7.08
C TRP A 166 13.99 -15.21 6.46
N ILE A 167 14.04 -13.88 6.59
CA ILE A 167 15.14 -13.04 6.08
C ILE A 167 16.48 -13.47 6.69
N GLU A 168 16.51 -13.67 8.02
CA GLU A 168 17.73 -14.11 8.71
C GLU A 168 18.13 -15.54 8.29
N GLU A 169 17.20 -16.49 8.31
CA GLU A 169 17.45 -17.90 7.94
C GLU A 169 17.91 -18.06 6.49
N ASN A 170 17.46 -17.19 5.58
CA ASN A 170 17.82 -17.22 4.17
C ASN A 170 19.04 -16.35 3.82
N ASN A 171 19.78 -15.87 4.83
CA ASN A 171 21.00 -15.07 4.69
C ASN A 171 20.80 -13.78 3.88
N TYR A 172 19.73 -13.04 4.16
CA TYR A 172 19.52 -11.70 3.62
C TYR A 172 19.89 -10.61 4.65
N GLU A 173 20.31 -9.45 4.15
CA GLU A 173 20.43 -8.20 4.90
C GLU A 173 19.27 -7.26 4.53
N ILE A 174 18.69 -6.57 5.52
CA ILE A 174 17.68 -5.54 5.29
C ILE A 174 18.40 -4.25 4.87
N ILE A 175 17.99 -3.67 3.74
CA ILE A 175 18.65 -2.50 3.13
C ILE A 175 17.73 -1.29 2.97
N GLY A 176 16.50 -1.36 3.49
CA GLY A 176 15.52 -0.30 3.38
C GLY A 176 14.42 -0.42 4.40
N ASN A 177 13.52 0.57 4.39
CA ASN A 177 12.40 0.63 5.32
C ASN A 177 11.31 -0.36 4.94
N ILE A 178 10.56 -0.80 5.96
CA ILE A 178 9.37 -1.63 5.80
C ILE A 178 8.32 -0.86 5.00
N ARG A 179 7.68 -1.58 4.08
CA ARG A 179 6.59 -1.09 3.23
C ARG A 179 5.38 -2.02 3.39
N GLU A 180 4.21 -1.45 3.62
CA GLU A 180 2.95 -2.19 3.57
C GLU A 180 2.17 -1.75 2.33
N GLU A 181 1.99 -2.65 1.35
CA GLU A 181 1.16 -2.42 0.17
C GLU A 181 -0.25 -2.97 0.41
N PHE A 182 -1.26 -2.10 0.36
CA PHE A 182 -2.65 -2.49 0.63
C PHE A 182 -3.34 -2.94 -0.65
N HIS A 183 -3.59 -4.24 -0.75
CA HIS A 183 -4.31 -4.85 -1.87
C HIS A 183 -5.82 -4.84 -1.66
N MET A 184 -6.30 -5.20 -0.47
CA MET A 184 -7.70 -5.07 -0.04
C MET A 184 -7.75 -4.39 1.33
N ASP A 185 -8.55 -3.34 1.46
CA ASP A 185 -8.77 -2.61 2.72
C ASP A 185 -10.20 -2.04 2.78
N ASP A 186 -10.41 -1.08 3.69
CA ASP A 186 -11.68 -0.40 3.95
C ASP A 186 -12.31 0.30 2.73
N TYR A 187 -11.54 0.62 1.69
CA TYR A 187 -12.09 1.12 0.43
C TYR A 187 -12.76 0.01 -0.38
N MET A 188 -12.47 -1.26 -0.09
CA MET A 188 -12.89 -2.41 -0.91
C MET A 188 -13.93 -3.27 -0.20
N THR A 189 -13.75 -3.49 1.10
CA THR A 189 -14.61 -4.35 1.94
C THR A 189 -14.77 -3.73 3.32
N ASP A 190 -15.93 -3.97 3.94
CA ASP A 190 -16.23 -3.54 5.30
C ASP A 190 -15.84 -4.61 6.35
N ASP A 191 -15.41 -5.80 5.92
CA ASP A 191 -14.94 -6.88 6.80
C ASP A 191 -13.40 -6.85 6.92
N PRO A 192 -12.82 -6.43 8.06
CA PRO A 192 -11.38 -6.42 8.26
C PRO A 192 -10.69 -7.78 8.08
N LYS A 193 -11.43 -8.89 8.17
CA LYS A 193 -10.88 -10.24 7.93
C LYS A 193 -10.58 -10.51 6.46
N GLU A 194 -11.18 -9.74 5.57
CA GLU A 194 -10.94 -9.79 4.13
C GLU A 194 -9.80 -8.86 3.68
N PHE A 195 -9.21 -8.08 4.60
CA PHE A 195 -8.10 -7.21 4.27
C PHE A 195 -6.89 -8.04 3.83
N VAL A 196 -6.19 -7.53 2.81
CA VAL A 196 -4.97 -8.14 2.29
C VAL A 196 -3.91 -7.06 2.18
N THR A 197 -2.88 -7.22 3.00
CA THR A 197 -1.71 -6.32 3.06
C THR A 197 -0.47 -7.12 2.72
N GLU A 198 0.33 -6.65 1.76
CA GLU A 198 1.64 -7.22 1.49
C GLU A 198 2.71 -6.45 2.27
N ILE A 199 3.38 -7.13 3.20
CA ILE A 199 4.57 -6.63 3.88
C ILE A 199 5.75 -6.83 2.94
N GLN A 200 6.45 -5.75 2.60
CA GLN A 200 7.60 -5.71 1.70
C GLN A 200 8.79 -5.13 2.45
N ILE A 201 9.85 -5.92 2.61
CA ILE A 201 11.10 -5.51 3.26
C ILE A 201 12.21 -5.56 2.21
N PRO A 202 12.78 -4.41 1.81
CA PRO A 202 13.91 -4.38 0.89
C PRO A 202 15.11 -5.12 1.46
N VAL A 203 15.64 -6.06 0.68
CA VAL A 203 16.75 -6.93 1.11
C VAL A 203 17.84 -7.02 0.06
N ARG A 204 19.00 -7.52 0.48
CA ARG A 204 20.06 -8.01 -0.40
C ARG A 204 20.62 -9.30 0.17
N LYS A 205 20.98 -10.26 -0.68
CA LYS A 205 21.66 -11.47 -0.21
C LYS A 205 23.00 -11.12 0.43
N ARG A 206 23.26 -11.59 1.66
CA ARG A 206 24.57 -11.46 2.29
C ARG A 206 25.58 -12.18 1.41
N GLY A 207 26.59 -11.45 0.93
CA GLY A 207 27.68 -12.07 0.16
C GLY A 207 28.29 -13.19 1.01
N GLY A 208 28.23 -14.43 0.52
CA GLY A 208 28.95 -15.52 1.16
C GLY A 208 30.41 -15.12 1.25
N LYS A 209 30.99 -15.13 2.45
CA LYS A 209 32.45 -15.22 2.54
C LYS A 209 32.84 -16.42 1.69
N GLN A 210 33.50 -16.18 0.57
CA GLN A 210 34.30 -17.23 -0.04
C GLN A 210 35.30 -17.60 1.05
N ASP A 211 35.21 -18.84 1.53
CA ASP A 211 36.28 -19.44 2.30
C ASP A 211 37.54 -19.31 1.43
N GLU A 212 38.39 -18.33 1.74
CA GLU A 212 39.74 -18.27 1.20
C GLU A 212 40.46 -19.51 1.68
N ASP A 213 40.54 -20.45 0.75
CA ASP A 213 41.28 -21.69 0.71
C ASP A 213 42.42 -21.73 1.73
N HIS A 214 42.13 -22.39 2.86
CA HIS A 214 43.12 -22.77 3.85
C HIS A 214 44.02 -23.84 3.21
N ARG A 215 45.02 -23.44 2.42
CA ARG A 215 46.14 -24.32 2.10
C ARG A 215 47.11 -24.34 3.27
N PRO A 216 47.27 -25.47 3.99
CA PRO A 216 48.49 -25.67 4.74
C PRO A 216 49.58 -25.97 3.70
N ASP A 217 50.49 -25.04 3.48
CA ASP A 217 51.75 -25.39 2.83
C ASP A 217 52.59 -26.17 3.84
N LYS A 218 52.36 -27.48 3.88
CA LYS A 218 53.32 -28.44 4.40
C LYS A 218 54.44 -28.50 3.39
N GLY A 219 55.61 -28.02 3.80
CA GLY A 219 56.82 -28.09 3.00
C GLY A 219 57.22 -29.53 2.66
N ASP A 220 58.07 -29.63 1.65
CA ASP A 220 59.10 -30.65 1.57
C ASP A 220 60.23 -30.16 0.65
N GLN A 221 61.45 -30.28 1.20
CA GLN A 221 62.81 -30.17 0.61
C GLN A 221 63.50 -28.81 0.55
#